data_AF-A0A349SGZ1-F1
#
_entry.id   AF-A0A349SGZ1-F1
#
_cell.length_a   1.000
_cell.length_b   1.000
_cell.length_c   1.000
_cell.angle_alpha   90.00
_cell.angle_beta   90.00
_cell.angle_gamma   90.00
#
_symmetry.space_group_name_H-M   'P 1'
#
loop_
_entity.id
_entity.type
_entity.pdbx_description
1 polymer ?
#
loop_
_entity_poly.entity_id
_entity_poly.type
_entity_poly.pdbx_seq_one_letter_code
_entity_poly.pdbx_strand_id
1 'polypeptide(L)'
;VGSGYRQADSILHVSVDGKYIYVAHPSGVVAAWVGETGKELWRRQLSGRIMAGTGVGSQHVVVVDNEGVVRAMRSADGVDQWRQPAGAQVLTRPVVSGGVVLLRTGGGQMLAIEVADGSVRWRSQHRVPELTLRGVSEPLVHRGRALAGLANGRLSSIDLATGQTVWSVVVDRARGSNEIARLIDLDSRPVIVGDVLFAGAYQGRMMALDVATGKRRWSRKVSVLRDLGADDSGIYAVTSKSEVVALGLNDGAELWRQSALRGRGLTAPGVLPGVIAVGDYKGYLHLLDSEDGQFLGRIRLDTEAIISITPAKPDRLYVSSESGRVTAVRLASAEQG
;
A
#
# COMPACT_ATOMS: atom_id res chain seq x y z
N VAL A 1 -2.94 19.78 0.84
CA VAL A 1 -2.39 19.53 2.20
C VAL A 1 -1.05 20.27 2.43
N GLY A 2 -0.36 20.76 1.39
CA GLY A 2 0.86 21.59 1.52
C GLY A 2 1.46 21.93 0.14
N SER A 3 2.61 22.61 0.13
CA SER A 3 3.45 22.86 -1.06
C SER A 3 3.95 21.53 -1.64
N GLY A 4 3.98 21.40 -2.97
CA GLY A 4 4.25 20.13 -3.67
C GLY A 4 5.52 19.35 -3.26
N TYR A 5 5.52 18.07 -3.61
CA TYR A 5 6.44 17.01 -3.16
C TYR A 5 7.78 16.92 -3.90
N ARG A 6 8.15 17.95 -4.66
CA ARG A 6 9.40 17.95 -5.45
C ARG A 6 10.68 17.76 -4.62
N GLN A 7 10.61 17.92 -3.29
CA GLN A 7 11.72 17.80 -2.34
C GLN A 7 11.46 16.82 -1.17
N ALA A 8 10.39 16.02 -1.21
CA ALA A 8 10.07 15.09 -0.12
C ALA A 8 10.52 13.66 -0.47
N ASP A 9 11.29 13.04 0.43
CA ASP A 9 11.76 11.65 0.29
C ASP A 9 10.65 10.60 0.58
N SER A 10 9.38 11.01 0.71
CA SER A 10 8.26 10.16 1.09
C SER A 10 6.95 10.62 0.44
N ILE A 11 6.12 9.65 0.04
CA ILE A 11 4.86 9.84 -0.69
C ILE A 11 3.72 10.13 0.29
N LEU A 12 2.80 11.02 -0.08
CA LEU A 12 1.55 11.21 0.67
C LEU A 12 0.66 9.97 0.52
N HIS A 13 0.44 9.28 1.63
CA HIS A 13 -0.56 8.22 1.72
C HIS A 13 -1.84 8.76 2.37
N VAL A 14 -2.95 8.59 1.65
CA VAL A 14 -4.29 8.80 2.19
C VAL A 14 -4.68 7.52 2.94
N SER A 15 -5.14 7.67 4.17
CA SER A 15 -5.87 6.62 4.89
C SER A 15 -7.35 6.94 4.91
N VAL A 16 -8.15 5.89 4.89
CA VAL A 16 -9.61 5.99 4.99
C VAL A 16 -10.06 5.10 6.14
N ASP A 17 -10.92 5.64 7.00
CA ASP A 17 -11.67 4.86 7.99
C ASP A 17 -13.13 5.34 8.01
N GLY A 18 -14.03 4.46 7.58
CA GLY A 18 -15.43 4.80 7.34
C GLY A 18 -15.59 6.00 6.40
N LYS A 19 -16.09 7.11 6.95
CA LYS A 19 -16.32 8.37 6.20
C LYS A 19 -15.18 9.37 6.32
N TYR A 20 -14.15 9.08 7.10
CA TYR A 20 -13.07 10.01 7.40
C TYR A 20 -11.83 9.68 6.57
N ILE A 21 -11.15 10.73 6.11
CA ILE A 21 -9.84 10.62 5.47
C ILE A 21 -8.80 11.22 6.38
N TYR A 22 -7.64 10.58 6.45
CA TYR A 22 -6.50 11.02 7.24
C TYR A 22 -5.27 11.12 6.35
N VAL A 23 -4.50 12.17 6.55
CA VAL A 23 -3.30 12.45 5.77
C VAL A 23 -2.19 12.93 6.69
N ALA A 24 -0.98 12.44 6.45
CA ALA A 24 0.23 12.97 7.03
C ALA A 24 1.11 13.54 5.92
N HIS A 25 1.58 14.77 6.13
CA HIS A 25 2.54 15.45 5.29
C HIS A 25 3.93 15.34 5.91
N PRO A 26 5.00 15.14 5.12
CA PRO A 26 6.37 15.06 5.63
C PRO A 26 6.79 16.25 6.50
N SER A 27 6.24 17.45 6.27
CA SER A 27 6.52 18.64 7.10
C SER A 27 5.99 18.58 8.55
N GLY A 28 5.37 17.47 8.98
CA GLY A 28 4.82 17.32 10.33
C GLY A 28 3.33 17.61 10.44
N VAL A 29 2.65 17.94 9.34
CA VAL A 29 1.19 18.15 9.37
C VAL A 29 0.49 16.80 9.36
N VAL A 30 -0.40 16.57 10.32
CA VAL A 30 -1.39 15.49 10.28
C VAL A 30 -2.77 16.10 10.34
N ALA A 31 -3.67 15.64 9.47
CA ALA A 31 -5.01 16.20 9.40
C ALA A 31 -6.04 15.15 8.99
N ALA A 32 -7.29 15.44 9.35
CA ALA A 32 -8.44 14.62 9.06
C ALA A 32 -9.57 15.45 8.44
N TRP A 33 -10.34 14.84 7.54
CA TRP A 33 -11.51 15.44 6.92
C TRP A 33 -12.67 14.44 6.84
N VAL A 34 -13.88 14.96 6.75
CA VAL A 34 -15.05 14.19 6.30
C VAL A 34 -14.90 13.99 4.79
N GLY A 35 -14.63 12.76 4.38
CA GLY A 35 -14.31 12.41 3.00
C GLY A 35 -15.45 12.60 2.00
N GLU A 36 -16.70 12.78 2.47
CA GLU A 36 -17.87 13.10 1.64
C GLU A 36 -17.99 14.59 1.31
N THR A 37 -17.64 15.46 2.26
CA THR A 37 -17.87 16.90 2.15
C THR A 37 -16.59 17.70 1.98
N GLY A 38 -15.43 17.08 2.25
CA GLY A 38 -14.15 17.78 2.34
C GLY A 38 -14.03 18.69 3.57
N LYS A 39 -14.99 18.65 4.52
CA LYS A 39 -14.92 19.46 5.74
C LYS A 39 -13.78 18.95 6.63
N GLU A 40 -12.87 19.84 7.00
CA GLU A 40 -11.80 19.52 7.95
C GLU A 40 -12.39 19.18 9.32
N LEU A 41 -11.97 18.05 9.87
CA LEU A 41 -12.28 17.64 11.24
C LEU A 41 -11.28 18.25 12.21
N TRP A 42 -9.99 18.08 11.91
CA TRP A 42 -8.91 18.61 12.70
C TRP A 42 -7.61 18.62 11.90
N ARG A 43 -6.67 19.44 12.39
CA ARG A 43 -5.30 19.53 11.90
C ARG A 43 -4.35 19.72 13.08
N ARG A 44 -3.20 19.07 13.00
CA ARG A 44 -2.12 19.14 13.98
C ARG A 44 -0.80 19.37 13.25
N GLN A 45 0.02 20.25 13.81
CA GLN A 45 1.41 20.41 13.42
C GLN A 45 2.26 19.74 14.48
N LEU A 46 2.96 18.68 14.10
CA LEU A 46 3.89 17.97 14.95
C LEU A 46 5.28 18.63 14.87
N SER A 47 6.06 18.47 15.94
CA SER A 47 7.49 18.77 15.94
C SER A 47 8.23 17.65 15.21
N GLY A 48 8.95 17.98 14.14
CA GLY A 48 9.74 17.01 13.37
C GLY A 48 9.12 16.59 12.05
N ARG A 49 9.92 15.87 11.25
CA ARG A 49 9.52 15.39 9.91
C ARG A 49 8.83 14.05 10.05
N ILE A 50 7.66 13.89 9.42
CA ILE A 50 7.00 12.58 9.33
C ILE A 50 7.67 11.79 8.21
N MET A 51 8.18 10.61 8.56
CA MET A 51 8.82 9.71 7.59
C MET A 51 7.84 8.66 7.06
N ALA A 52 6.97 8.16 7.93
CA ALA A 52 6.01 7.13 7.58
C ALA A 52 4.65 7.40 8.23
N GLY A 53 3.59 7.08 7.49
CA GLY A 53 2.22 7.35 7.87
C GLY A 53 1.33 7.44 6.64
N THR A 54 0.02 7.51 6.78
CA THR A 54 -0.76 7.38 8.03
C THR A 54 -1.18 5.92 8.24
N GLY A 55 -1.02 5.36 9.43
CA GLY A 55 -1.74 4.15 9.83
C GLY A 55 -3.05 4.55 10.49
N VAL A 56 -4.17 3.90 10.18
CA VAL A 56 -5.46 4.24 10.80
C VAL A 56 -6.18 2.99 11.27
N GLY A 57 -6.71 3.06 12.49
CA GLY A 57 -7.75 2.18 13.00
C GLY A 57 -8.89 3.03 13.58
N SER A 58 -9.97 2.38 14.01
CA SER A 58 -11.22 3.04 14.40
C SER A 58 -11.09 4.21 15.39
N GLN A 59 -10.10 4.15 16.30
CA GLN A 59 -9.87 5.17 17.33
C GLN A 59 -8.50 5.85 17.25
N HIS A 60 -7.62 5.40 16.34
CA HIS A 60 -6.21 5.81 16.33
C HIS A 60 -5.72 6.15 14.93
N VAL A 61 -4.95 7.24 14.85
CA VAL A 61 -4.13 7.62 13.71
C VAL A 61 -2.69 7.54 14.14
N VAL A 62 -1.88 6.81 13.39
CA VAL A 62 -0.49 6.51 13.72
C VAL A 62 0.44 7.09 12.66
N VAL A 63 1.48 7.76 13.13
CA VAL A 63 2.57 8.29 12.30
C VAL A 63 3.91 7.97 12.94
N VAL A 64 4.97 7.99 12.14
CA VAL A 64 6.35 7.81 12.60
C VAL A 64 7.20 8.95 12.09
N ASP A 65 7.94 9.58 12.99
CA ASP A 65 8.85 10.67 12.67
C ASP A 65 10.24 10.18 12.24
N ASN A 66 11.11 11.12 11.90
CA ASN A 66 12.48 10.87 11.45
C ASN A 66 13.42 10.35 12.55
N GLU A 67 13.00 10.40 13.80
CA GLU A 67 13.72 9.82 14.94
C GLU A 67 13.26 8.37 15.21
N GLY A 68 12.27 7.87 14.46
CA GLY A 68 11.71 6.53 14.65
C GLY A 68 10.76 6.43 15.84
N VAL A 69 10.21 7.55 16.32
CA VAL A 69 9.18 7.56 17.35
C VAL A 69 7.82 7.32 16.71
N VAL A 70 7.18 6.23 17.14
CA VAL A 70 5.82 5.89 16.76
C VAL A 70 4.89 6.69 17.64
N ARG A 71 3.95 7.41 17.02
CA ARG A 71 2.98 8.24 17.71
C ARG A 71 1.58 7.82 17.32
N ALA A 72 0.76 7.47 18.30
CA ALA A 72 -0.67 7.33 18.11
C ALA A 72 -1.40 8.57 18.62
N MET A 73 -2.33 9.04 17.79
CA MET A 73 -3.23 10.15 18.09
C MET A 73 -4.66 9.64 17.99
N ARG A 74 -5.57 10.23 18.75
CA ARG A 74 -6.99 9.90 18.69
C ARG A 74 -7.57 10.30 17.33
N SER A 75 -8.30 9.41 16.67
CA SER A 75 -8.85 9.64 15.32
C SER A 75 -9.89 10.77 15.28
N ALA A 76 -10.59 11.02 16.39
CA ALA A 76 -11.64 12.03 16.49
C ALA A 76 -11.12 13.48 16.47
N ASP A 77 -9.94 13.75 17.05
CA ASP A 77 -9.45 15.12 17.28
C ASP A 77 -7.91 15.27 17.18
N GLY A 78 -7.18 14.22 16.86
CA GLY A 78 -5.72 14.27 16.69
C GLY A 78 -4.94 14.53 17.98
N VAL A 79 -5.54 14.31 19.16
CA VAL A 79 -4.81 14.43 20.44
C VAL A 79 -3.87 13.25 20.61
N ASP A 80 -2.61 13.51 20.95
CA ASP A 80 -1.61 12.49 21.30
C ASP A 80 -2.17 11.54 22.38
N GLN A 81 -2.09 10.23 22.16
CA GLN A 81 -2.43 9.21 23.16
C GLN A 81 -1.18 8.62 23.79
N TRP A 82 -0.23 8.20 22.95
CA TRP A 82 1.04 7.64 23.39
C TRP A 82 2.13 7.83 22.35
N ARG A 83 3.38 7.67 22.80
CA ARG A 83 4.57 7.67 21.97
C ARG A 83 5.45 6.49 22.35
N GLN A 84 5.94 5.77 21.37
CA GLN A 84 6.78 4.59 21.57
C GLN A 84 7.98 4.64 20.63
N PRO A 85 9.21 4.74 21.15
CA PRO A 85 10.40 4.59 20.32
C PRO A 85 10.41 3.20 19.67
N ALA A 86 10.51 3.16 18.33
CA ALA A 86 10.68 1.90 17.62
C ALA A 86 12.08 1.30 17.87
N GLY A 87 13.06 2.14 18.21
CA GLY A 87 14.46 1.77 18.44
C GLY A 87 15.28 1.62 17.15
N ALA A 88 14.68 1.93 16.00
CA ALA A 88 15.32 1.96 14.70
C ALA A 88 14.50 2.82 13.73
N GLN A 89 15.10 3.18 12.60
CA GLN A 89 14.39 3.88 11.54
C GLN A 89 13.26 3.00 10.99
N VAL A 90 12.04 3.53 11.00
CA VAL A 90 10.85 2.92 10.38
C VAL A 90 10.59 3.61 9.07
N LEU A 91 10.52 2.83 8.00
CA LEU A 91 10.34 3.32 6.63
C LEU A 91 9.03 2.82 6.00
N THR A 92 8.26 2.04 6.74
CA THR A 92 7.00 1.45 6.28
C THR A 92 5.84 2.14 6.97
N ARG A 93 4.73 2.29 6.24
CA ARG A 93 3.48 2.80 6.81
C ARG A 93 3.03 1.90 7.97
N PRO A 94 2.64 2.48 9.13
CA PRO A 94 2.07 1.71 10.23
C PRO A 94 0.77 1.02 9.81
N VAL A 95 0.61 -0.24 10.18
CA VAL A 95 -0.62 -1.00 9.95
C VAL A 95 -1.33 -1.22 11.27
N VAL A 96 -2.51 -0.61 11.42
CA VAL A 96 -3.31 -0.73 12.65
C VAL A 96 -4.37 -1.80 12.45
N SER A 97 -4.24 -2.93 13.14
CA SER A 97 -5.18 -4.06 13.02
C SER A 97 -5.06 -5.02 14.20
N GLY A 98 -6.15 -5.71 14.55
CA GLY A 98 -6.14 -6.74 15.60
C GLY A 98 -5.65 -6.24 16.97
N GLY A 99 -5.90 -4.96 17.29
CA GLY A 99 -5.46 -4.33 18.54
C GLY A 99 -3.99 -3.92 18.57
N VAL A 100 -3.24 -4.06 17.47
CA VAL A 100 -1.83 -3.64 17.41
C VAL A 100 -1.56 -2.66 16.29
N VAL A 101 -0.49 -1.90 16.47
CA VAL A 101 0.24 -1.18 15.42
C VAL A 101 1.41 -2.05 15.00
N LEU A 102 1.37 -2.55 13.78
CA LEU A 102 2.41 -3.35 13.17
C LEU A 102 3.32 -2.46 12.31
N LEU A 103 4.62 -2.60 12.51
CA LEU A 103 5.65 -1.80 11.88
C LEU A 103 6.80 -2.69 11.41
N ARG A 104 7.50 -2.21 10.39
CA ARG A 104 8.77 -2.79 9.96
C ARG A 104 9.87 -1.73 9.93
N THR A 105 10.99 -2.05 10.57
CA THR A 105 12.18 -1.21 10.56
C THR A 105 13.02 -1.47 9.31
N GLY A 106 13.89 -0.51 8.94
CA GLY A 106 14.81 -0.67 7.81
C GLY A 106 15.76 -1.87 7.96
N GLY A 107 16.06 -2.30 9.20
CA GLY A 107 16.86 -3.50 9.50
C GLY A 107 16.09 -4.81 9.46
N GLY A 108 14.84 -4.81 8.95
CA GLY A 108 13.97 -5.98 8.84
C GLY A 108 13.42 -6.53 10.16
N GLN A 109 13.50 -5.75 11.24
CA GLN A 109 12.76 -6.06 12.46
C GLN A 109 11.28 -5.77 12.23
N MET A 110 10.43 -6.71 12.62
CA MET A 110 8.99 -6.51 12.74
C MET A 110 8.66 -6.19 14.20
N LEU A 111 7.79 -5.22 14.41
CA LEU A 111 7.40 -4.73 15.71
C LEU A 111 5.87 -4.65 15.78
N ALA A 112 5.27 -5.25 16.81
CA ALA A 112 3.87 -5.02 17.15
C ALA A 112 3.79 -4.26 18.48
N ILE A 113 3.07 -3.14 18.44
CA ILE A 113 2.81 -2.27 19.58
C ILE A 113 1.33 -2.37 19.91
N GLU A 114 0.97 -2.50 21.18
CA GLU A 114 -0.41 -2.41 21.64
C GLU A 114 -0.99 -1.06 21.27
N VAL A 115 -2.11 -1.06 20.54
CA VAL A 115 -2.73 0.20 20.09
C VAL A 115 -3.29 1.00 21.26
N ALA A 116 -3.62 0.34 22.38
CA ALA A 116 -4.27 0.94 23.54
C ALA A 116 -3.33 1.85 24.35
N ASP A 117 -2.07 1.45 24.54
CA ASP A 117 -1.16 2.12 25.47
C ASP A 117 0.25 2.36 24.92
N GLY A 118 0.56 1.83 23.73
CA GLY A 118 1.88 1.96 23.11
C GLY A 118 2.92 0.97 23.64
N SER A 119 2.55 0.03 24.50
CA SER A 119 3.47 -1.01 25.00
C SER A 119 3.84 -1.98 23.88
N VAL A 120 5.08 -2.48 23.89
CA VAL A 120 5.55 -3.41 22.87
C VAL A 120 5.04 -4.81 23.18
N ARG A 121 4.16 -5.36 22.32
CA ARG A 121 3.68 -6.74 22.44
C ARG A 121 4.78 -7.74 22.10
N TRP A 122 5.44 -7.55 20.96
CA TRP A 122 6.54 -8.40 20.53
C TRP A 122 7.47 -7.69 19.54
N ARG A 123 8.71 -8.20 19.48
CA ARG A 123 9.72 -7.86 18.46
C ARG A 123 10.18 -9.14 17.80
N SER A 124 10.18 -9.17 16.48
CA SER A 124 10.61 -10.33 15.71
C SER A 124 11.71 -9.92 14.73
N GLN A 125 12.92 -10.42 14.98
CA GLN A 125 14.07 -10.17 14.12
C GLN A 125 14.12 -11.23 13.02
N HIS A 126 14.02 -10.80 11.78
CA HIS A 126 14.21 -11.66 10.62
C HIS A 126 15.65 -11.46 10.11
N ARG A 127 16.34 -12.54 9.73
CA ARG A 127 17.68 -12.44 9.15
C ARG A 127 17.59 -11.69 7.82
N VAL A 128 18.20 -10.52 7.77
CA VAL A 128 18.38 -9.72 6.57
C VAL A 128 19.85 -9.84 6.15
N PRO A 129 20.15 -10.11 4.86
CA PRO A 129 21.52 -10.03 4.34
C PRO A 129 22.18 -8.67 4.64
N GLU A 130 23.50 -8.63 4.81
CA GLU A 130 24.24 -7.41 5.21
C GLU A 130 24.10 -6.23 4.22
N LEU A 131 23.74 -6.53 2.97
CA LEU A 131 23.52 -5.57 1.90
C LEU A 131 22.15 -5.84 1.27
N THR A 132 21.09 -5.25 1.82
CA THR A 132 19.76 -5.25 1.22
C THR A 132 19.30 -3.82 0.95
N LEU A 133 18.55 -3.62 -0.13
CA LEU A 133 17.67 -2.46 -0.18
C LEU A 133 16.73 -2.50 1.01
N ARG A 134 16.49 -1.31 1.53
CA ARG A 134 15.63 -1.07 2.68
C ARG A 134 14.21 -1.45 2.26
N GLY A 135 13.86 -2.72 2.44
CA GLY A 135 12.57 -3.25 2.00
C GLY A 135 11.44 -2.48 2.68
N VAL A 136 10.65 -1.76 1.88
CA VAL A 136 9.59 -0.84 2.31
C VAL A 136 8.20 -1.47 2.22
N SER A 137 8.09 -2.75 1.93
CA SER A 137 6.80 -3.44 1.77
C SER A 137 5.95 -3.34 3.04
N GLU A 138 4.78 -2.72 2.91
CA GLU A 138 3.77 -2.66 3.96
C GLU A 138 3.24 -4.07 4.27
N PRO A 139 3.21 -4.50 5.54
CA PRO A 139 2.61 -5.79 5.90
C PRO A 139 1.10 -5.80 5.63
N LEU A 140 0.58 -6.90 5.08
CA LEU A 140 -0.86 -7.11 4.95
C LEU A 140 -1.38 -7.90 6.15
N VAL A 141 -2.36 -7.38 6.88
CA VAL A 141 -2.99 -8.12 7.98
C VAL A 141 -4.29 -8.77 7.49
N HIS A 142 -4.40 -10.09 7.68
CA HIS A 142 -5.59 -10.86 7.35
C HIS A 142 -5.83 -11.96 8.39
N ARG A 143 -7.04 -11.98 8.99
CA ARG A 143 -7.49 -13.01 9.95
C ARG A 143 -6.45 -13.34 11.04
N GLY A 144 -5.92 -12.31 11.71
CA GLY A 144 -4.94 -12.48 12.79
C GLY A 144 -3.52 -12.83 12.33
N ARG A 145 -3.21 -12.71 11.04
CA ARG A 145 -1.88 -12.95 10.49
C ARG A 145 -1.36 -11.71 9.80
N ALA A 146 -0.08 -11.42 9.97
CA ALA A 146 0.68 -10.44 9.21
C ALA A 146 1.46 -11.13 8.10
N LEU A 147 1.20 -10.74 6.85
CA LEU A 147 1.87 -11.21 5.67
C LEU A 147 2.90 -10.16 5.26
N ALA A 148 4.17 -10.52 5.25
CA ALA A 148 5.26 -9.59 4.99
C ALA A 148 6.26 -10.17 3.98
N GLY A 149 6.55 -9.40 2.93
CA GLY A 149 7.67 -9.64 2.05
C GLY A 149 8.97 -9.21 2.73
N LEU A 150 9.87 -10.14 2.97
CA LEU A 150 11.15 -9.92 3.63
C LEU A 150 12.25 -9.70 2.59
N ALA A 151 13.25 -8.90 2.95
CA ALA A 151 14.35 -8.51 2.06
C ALA A 151 15.24 -9.69 1.59
N ASN A 152 15.02 -10.90 2.12
CA ASN A 152 15.65 -12.13 1.66
C ASN A 152 14.85 -12.86 0.55
N GLY A 153 13.89 -12.18 -0.09
CA GLY A 153 13.04 -12.72 -1.17
C GLY A 153 11.95 -13.69 -0.70
N ARG A 154 11.68 -13.72 0.62
CA ARG A 154 10.66 -14.58 1.22
C ARG A 154 9.39 -13.81 1.51
N LEU A 155 8.26 -14.48 1.36
CA LEU A 155 6.98 -14.02 1.91
C LEU A 155 6.69 -14.88 3.13
N SER A 156 6.47 -14.23 4.27
CA SER A 156 6.19 -14.90 5.54
C SER A 156 4.81 -14.52 6.04
N SER A 157 4.08 -15.52 6.54
CA SER A 157 2.92 -15.31 7.41
C SER A 157 3.36 -15.40 8.85
N ILE A 158 3.07 -14.35 9.60
CA ILE A 158 3.43 -14.18 11.00
C ILE A 158 2.14 -14.11 11.81
N ASP A 159 2.05 -14.86 12.88
CA ASP A 159 0.95 -14.76 13.83
C ASP A 159 0.97 -13.38 14.51
N LEU A 160 -0.13 -12.64 14.40
CA LEU A 160 -0.18 -11.25 14.87
C LEU A 160 -0.13 -11.13 16.40
N ALA A 161 -0.59 -12.16 17.12
CA ALA A 161 -0.60 -12.16 18.57
C ALA A 161 0.80 -12.42 19.16
N THR A 162 1.56 -13.33 18.55
CA THR A 162 2.83 -13.83 19.11
C THR A 162 4.08 -13.38 18.36
N GLY A 163 3.95 -12.92 17.12
CA GLY A 163 5.09 -12.59 16.25
C GLY A 163 5.82 -13.81 15.68
N GLN A 164 5.29 -15.01 15.89
CA GLN A 164 5.87 -16.26 15.38
C GLN A 164 5.54 -16.47 13.90
N THR A 165 6.51 -16.98 13.14
CA THR A 165 6.26 -17.35 11.74
C THR A 165 5.41 -18.62 11.66
N VAL A 166 4.25 -18.52 11.02
CA VAL A 166 3.34 -19.66 10.74
C VAL A 166 3.84 -20.43 9.53
N TRP A 167 4.12 -19.73 8.44
CA TRP A 167 4.71 -20.30 7.24
C TRP A 167 5.59 -19.26 6.55
N SER A 168 6.52 -19.72 5.73
CA SER A 168 7.38 -18.85 4.94
C SER A 168 7.74 -19.51 3.62
N VAL A 169 7.56 -18.80 2.52
CA VAL A 169 7.83 -19.29 1.16
C VAL A 169 8.83 -18.40 0.45
N VAL A 170 9.65 -18.99 -0.40
CA VAL A 170 10.51 -18.25 -1.32
C VAL A 170 9.67 -17.87 -2.53
N VAL A 171 9.46 -16.57 -2.75
CA VAL A 171 8.70 -16.08 -3.91
C VAL A 171 9.60 -16.09 -5.14
N ASP A 172 10.84 -15.62 -4.99
CA ASP A 172 11.87 -15.78 -5.99
C ASP A 172 13.26 -15.84 -5.31
N ARG A 173 14.25 -16.39 -6.01
CA ARG A 173 15.64 -16.46 -5.53
C ARG A 173 16.43 -15.34 -6.17
N ALA A 174 17.14 -14.54 -5.38
CA ALA A 174 17.94 -13.43 -5.91
C ALA A 174 18.95 -13.99 -6.93
N ARG A 175 18.82 -13.60 -8.21
CA ARG A 175 19.71 -14.07 -9.28
C ARG A 175 20.51 -12.90 -9.83
N GLY A 176 21.80 -12.82 -9.46
CA GLY A 176 22.70 -11.80 -9.97
C GLY A 176 24.10 -11.88 -9.37
N SER A 177 25.11 -11.56 -10.17
CA SER A 177 26.51 -11.47 -9.73
C SER A 177 26.81 -10.20 -8.94
N ASN A 178 25.95 -9.18 -9.05
CA ASN A 178 26.15 -7.83 -8.50
C ASN A 178 24.90 -7.39 -7.70
N GLU A 179 25.04 -6.45 -6.78
CA GLU A 179 24.00 -6.03 -5.82
C GLU A 179 22.69 -5.56 -6.48
N ILE A 180 22.79 -4.87 -7.63
CA ILE A 180 21.63 -4.40 -8.43
C ILE A 180 20.92 -5.55 -9.18
N ALA A 181 21.63 -6.64 -9.47
CA ALA A 181 21.03 -7.82 -10.11
C ALA A 181 20.38 -8.77 -9.07
N ARG A 182 20.73 -8.65 -7.79
CA ARG A 182 20.13 -9.43 -6.69
C ARG A 182 18.83 -8.82 -6.15
N LEU A 183 18.32 -7.78 -6.81
CA LEU A 183 17.12 -7.06 -6.43
C LEU A 183 15.88 -7.88 -6.69
N ILE A 184 15.38 -8.50 -5.62
CA ILE A 184 14.00 -8.95 -5.54
C ILE A 184 13.36 -8.07 -4.48
N ASP A 185 12.88 -6.91 -4.91
CA ASP A 185 11.95 -6.16 -4.09
C ASP A 185 10.55 -6.70 -4.34
N LEU A 186 9.97 -7.23 -3.26
CA LEU A 186 8.53 -7.42 -3.13
C LEU A 186 7.90 -6.05 -2.80
N ASP A 187 8.16 -5.03 -3.63
CA ASP A 187 7.66 -3.67 -3.41
C ASP A 187 6.16 -3.54 -3.70
N SER A 188 5.60 -4.47 -4.47
CA SER A 188 4.14 -4.53 -4.66
C SER A 188 3.48 -5.10 -3.41
N ARG A 189 2.56 -4.35 -2.80
CA ARG A 189 1.69 -4.87 -1.75
C ARG A 189 0.90 -6.07 -2.30
N PRO A 190 0.92 -7.23 -1.61
CA PRO A 190 0.15 -8.38 -2.04
C PRO A 190 -1.35 -8.12 -1.83
N VAL A 191 -2.18 -8.83 -2.59
CA VAL A 191 -3.65 -8.73 -2.51
C VAL A 191 -4.25 -10.08 -2.17
N ILE A 192 -5.35 -10.09 -1.40
CA ILE A 192 -6.08 -11.31 -1.06
C ILE A 192 -7.45 -11.26 -1.74
N VAL A 193 -7.80 -12.32 -2.46
CA VAL A 193 -9.17 -12.57 -2.93
C VAL A 193 -9.59 -13.94 -2.42
N GLY A 194 -10.68 -13.99 -1.66
CA GLY A 194 -11.13 -15.20 -0.98
C GLY A 194 -10.06 -15.76 -0.02
N ASP A 195 -9.54 -16.94 -0.35
CA ASP A 195 -8.49 -17.64 0.39
C ASP A 195 -7.10 -17.64 -0.30
N VAL A 196 -6.97 -16.85 -1.37
CA VAL A 196 -5.76 -16.76 -2.18
C VAL A 196 -5.05 -15.44 -1.97
N LEU A 197 -3.77 -15.52 -1.64
CA LEU A 197 -2.83 -14.42 -1.60
C LEU A 197 -2.08 -14.34 -2.93
N PHE A 198 -2.18 -13.20 -3.61
CA PHE A 198 -1.44 -12.89 -4.82
C PHE A 198 -0.30 -11.95 -4.49
N ALA A 199 0.91 -12.37 -4.83
CA ALA A 199 2.12 -11.58 -4.64
C ALA A 199 2.95 -11.62 -5.92
N GLY A 200 3.51 -10.47 -6.30
CA GLY A 200 4.42 -10.37 -7.43
C GLY A 200 5.75 -9.78 -7.02
N ALA A 201 6.81 -10.14 -7.75
CA ALA A 201 8.14 -9.60 -7.56
C ALA A 201 8.62 -8.85 -8.80
N TYR A 202 9.41 -7.79 -8.60
CA TYR A 202 10.08 -7.09 -9.69
C TYR A 202 11.09 -8.00 -10.38
N GLN A 203 11.09 -8.02 -11.73
CA GLN A 203 11.88 -8.91 -12.59
C GLN A 203 11.68 -10.41 -12.30
N GLY A 204 10.70 -10.75 -11.48
CA GLY A 204 10.48 -12.09 -10.98
C GLY A 204 9.19 -12.70 -11.51
N ARG A 205 8.44 -13.27 -10.58
CA ARG A 205 7.22 -14.03 -10.87
C ARG A 205 6.05 -13.47 -10.07
N MET A 206 4.86 -13.60 -10.63
CA MET A 206 3.62 -13.54 -9.86
C MET A 206 3.29 -14.93 -9.34
N MET A 207 2.80 -15.00 -8.11
CA MET A 207 2.43 -16.21 -7.42
C MET A 207 1.05 -16.06 -6.78
N ALA A 208 0.25 -17.11 -6.91
CA ALA A 208 -0.92 -17.32 -6.08
C ALA A 208 -0.60 -18.36 -5.01
N LEU A 209 -0.91 -18.02 -3.78
CA LEU A 209 -0.63 -18.83 -2.61
C LEU A 209 -1.92 -19.00 -1.83
N ASP A 210 -2.15 -20.19 -1.30
CA ASP A 210 -3.14 -20.38 -0.26
C ASP A 210 -2.74 -19.56 0.98
N VAL A 211 -3.58 -18.62 1.42
CA VAL A 211 -3.24 -17.69 2.51
C VAL A 211 -3.04 -18.43 3.85
N ALA A 212 -3.73 -19.56 4.03
CA ALA A 212 -3.69 -20.33 5.26
C ALA A 212 -2.39 -21.13 5.40
N THR A 213 -1.88 -21.68 4.31
CA THR A 213 -0.77 -22.66 4.33
C THR A 213 0.49 -22.17 3.60
N GLY A 214 0.38 -21.12 2.80
CA GLY A 214 1.44 -20.68 1.90
C GLY A 214 1.66 -21.61 0.70
N LYS A 215 0.84 -22.67 0.52
CA LYS A 215 0.99 -23.57 -0.63
C LYS A 215 0.74 -22.80 -1.92
N ARG A 216 1.67 -22.92 -2.86
CA ARG A 216 1.54 -22.33 -4.19
C ARG A 216 0.41 -23.00 -4.97
N ARG A 217 -0.58 -22.21 -5.40
CA ARG A 217 -1.62 -22.62 -6.35
C ARG A 217 -1.09 -22.54 -7.77
N TRP A 218 -0.52 -21.41 -8.16
CA TRP A 218 0.14 -21.24 -9.45
C TRP A 218 1.27 -20.21 -9.40
N SER A 219 2.06 -20.15 -10.47
CA SER A 219 3.04 -19.08 -10.66
C SER A 219 3.31 -18.79 -12.14
N ARG A 220 3.43 -17.52 -12.50
CA ARG A 220 3.68 -17.04 -13.88
C ARG A 220 4.87 -16.08 -13.93
N LYS A 221 5.55 -16.05 -15.09
CA LYS A 221 6.61 -15.07 -15.38
C LYS A 221 5.97 -13.72 -15.76
N VAL A 222 5.41 -13.04 -14.77
CA VAL A 222 4.88 -11.68 -14.90
C VAL A 222 5.65 -10.81 -13.92
N SER A 223 6.38 -9.83 -14.45
CA SER A 223 7.09 -8.84 -13.65
C SER A 223 6.14 -7.70 -13.33
N VAL A 224 5.98 -7.41 -12.04
CA VAL A 224 5.16 -6.28 -11.55
C VAL A 224 6.06 -5.30 -10.81
N LEU A 225 5.73 -4.02 -10.93
CA LEU A 225 6.52 -2.91 -10.37
C LEU A 225 5.77 -2.09 -9.33
N ARG A 226 4.45 -2.23 -9.28
CA ARG A 226 3.52 -1.47 -8.45
C ARG A 226 2.62 -2.44 -7.72
N ASP A 227 1.93 -1.94 -6.69
CA ASP A 227 0.90 -2.71 -5.99
C ASP A 227 -0.10 -3.34 -6.96
N LEU A 228 -0.62 -4.50 -6.58
CA LEU A 228 -1.65 -5.20 -7.32
C LEU A 228 -3.03 -4.67 -6.91
N GLY A 229 -3.92 -4.57 -7.89
CA GLY A 229 -5.36 -4.49 -7.66
C GLY A 229 -5.98 -5.86 -7.90
N ALA A 230 -7.09 -6.17 -7.24
CA ALA A 230 -7.87 -7.34 -7.58
C ALA A 230 -9.33 -7.16 -7.16
N ASP A 231 -10.21 -7.91 -7.81
CA ASP A 231 -11.59 -8.15 -7.41
C ASP A 231 -11.92 -9.64 -7.61
N ASP A 232 -13.20 -9.99 -7.60
CA ASP A 232 -13.66 -11.37 -7.77
C ASP A 232 -13.51 -11.89 -9.22
N SER A 233 -13.21 -11.01 -10.18
CA SER A 233 -13.06 -11.33 -11.60
C SER A 233 -11.60 -11.52 -12.00
N GLY A 234 -10.68 -10.74 -11.43
CA GLY A 234 -9.29 -10.77 -11.86
C GLY A 234 -8.29 -10.03 -10.97
N ILE A 235 -7.02 -10.19 -11.34
CA ILE A 235 -5.88 -9.47 -10.78
C ILE A 235 -5.42 -8.45 -11.80
N TYR A 236 -5.25 -7.21 -11.37
CA TYR A 236 -4.87 -6.09 -12.21
C TYR A 236 -3.48 -5.61 -11.83
N ALA A 237 -2.61 -5.54 -12.83
CA ALA A 237 -1.22 -5.12 -12.64
C ALA A 237 -0.81 -4.07 -13.67
N VAL A 238 0.09 -3.19 -13.24
CA VAL A 238 0.76 -2.22 -14.11
C VAL A 238 2.18 -2.68 -14.41
N THR A 239 2.50 -2.83 -15.70
CA THR A 239 3.83 -3.27 -16.14
C THR A 239 4.84 -2.12 -16.12
N SER A 240 6.13 -2.45 -16.23
CA SER A 240 7.20 -1.44 -16.39
C SER A 240 7.08 -0.58 -17.64
N LYS A 241 6.32 -1.03 -18.63
CA LYS A 241 6.04 -0.26 -19.85
C LYS A 241 4.83 0.65 -19.69
N SER A 242 4.20 0.72 -18.51
CA SER A 242 2.94 1.43 -18.27
C SER A 242 1.75 0.84 -19.04
N GLU A 243 1.66 -0.48 -19.08
CA GLU A 243 0.48 -1.20 -19.60
C GLU A 243 -0.33 -1.70 -18.41
N VAL A 244 -1.65 -1.71 -18.55
CA VAL A 244 -2.54 -2.37 -17.57
C VAL A 244 -2.86 -3.77 -18.10
N VAL A 245 -2.71 -4.78 -17.25
CA VAL A 245 -2.93 -6.19 -17.59
C VAL A 245 -3.87 -6.80 -16.56
N ALA A 246 -4.89 -7.51 -17.03
CA ALA A 246 -5.73 -8.36 -16.20
C ALA A 246 -5.29 -9.82 -16.31
N LEU A 247 -5.25 -10.50 -15.17
CA LEU A 247 -4.86 -11.89 -15.04
C LEU A 247 -5.95 -12.68 -14.32
N GLY A 248 -6.21 -13.90 -14.76
CA GLY A 248 -7.17 -14.81 -14.12
C GLY A 248 -6.71 -15.23 -12.72
N LEU A 249 -7.65 -15.28 -11.78
CA LEU A 249 -7.39 -15.67 -10.39
C LEU A 249 -6.89 -17.12 -10.25
N ASN A 250 -7.35 -18.01 -11.14
CA ASN A 250 -7.16 -19.46 -11.01
C ASN A 250 -5.85 -19.98 -11.61
N ASP A 251 -5.34 -19.34 -12.65
CA ASP A 251 -4.20 -19.84 -13.43
C ASP A 251 -3.19 -18.74 -13.80
N GLY A 252 -3.49 -17.48 -13.50
CA GLY A 252 -2.69 -16.32 -13.87
C GLY A 252 -2.58 -16.10 -15.38
N ALA A 253 -3.50 -16.65 -16.18
CA ALA A 253 -3.55 -16.39 -17.62
C ALA A 253 -3.95 -14.93 -17.87
N GLU A 254 -3.38 -14.32 -18.90
CA GLU A 254 -3.77 -12.97 -19.31
C GLU A 254 -5.18 -12.99 -19.89
N LEU A 255 -6.08 -12.22 -19.27
CA LEU A 255 -7.46 -12.02 -19.73
C LEU A 255 -7.49 -10.95 -20.80
N TRP A 256 -6.83 -9.82 -20.55
CA TRP A 256 -6.70 -8.71 -21.48
C TRP A 256 -5.50 -7.82 -21.14
N ARG A 257 -5.15 -6.93 -22.09
CA ARG A 257 -4.08 -5.95 -21.96
C ARG A 257 -4.41 -4.62 -22.62
N GLN A 258 -4.27 -3.54 -21.85
CA GLN A 258 -4.39 -2.17 -22.32
C GLN A 258 -3.01 -1.52 -22.51
N SER A 259 -2.63 -1.29 -23.77
CA SER A 259 -1.30 -0.79 -24.15
C SER A 259 -1.24 0.69 -24.54
N ALA A 260 -2.39 1.38 -24.66
CA ALA A 260 -2.43 2.77 -25.10
C ALA A 260 -1.82 3.77 -24.08
N LEU A 261 -1.59 3.33 -22.85
CA LEU A 261 -0.96 4.13 -21.78
C LEU A 261 0.55 3.94 -21.67
N ARG A 262 1.18 3.25 -22.64
CA ARG A 262 2.61 2.99 -22.63
C ARG A 262 3.44 4.27 -22.44
N GLY A 263 4.45 4.17 -21.58
CA GLY A 263 5.34 5.27 -21.25
C GLY A 263 4.70 6.41 -20.44
N ARG A 264 3.47 6.26 -19.92
CA ARG A 264 2.79 7.30 -19.11
C ARG A 264 3.12 7.28 -17.62
N GLY A 265 3.96 6.35 -17.15
CA GLY A 265 4.38 6.27 -15.74
C GLY A 265 3.18 6.10 -14.82
N LEU A 266 2.46 4.98 -14.97
CA LEU A 266 1.20 4.77 -14.26
C LEU A 266 1.40 4.48 -12.76
N THR A 267 0.41 4.89 -11.95
CA THR A 267 0.27 4.47 -10.56
C THR A 267 -0.11 2.98 -10.44
N ALA A 268 -0.12 2.45 -9.23
CA ALA A 268 -0.86 1.22 -8.95
C ALA A 268 -2.36 1.38 -9.32
N PRO A 269 -3.04 0.30 -9.73
CA PRO A 269 -4.46 0.34 -10.04
C PRO A 269 -5.30 0.47 -8.77
N GLY A 270 -6.23 1.42 -8.76
CA GLY A 270 -7.33 1.47 -7.81
C GLY A 270 -8.54 0.75 -8.40
N VAL A 271 -9.01 -0.30 -7.74
CA VAL A 271 -10.10 -1.15 -8.24
C VAL A 271 -11.39 -0.80 -7.51
N LEU A 272 -12.44 -0.54 -8.29
CA LEU A 272 -13.83 -0.42 -7.88
C LEU A 272 -14.64 -1.46 -8.67
N PRO A 273 -15.87 -1.83 -8.25
CA PRO A 273 -16.70 -2.75 -9.04
C PRO A 273 -16.87 -2.26 -10.48
N GLY A 274 -16.44 -3.08 -11.45
CA GLY A 274 -16.53 -2.77 -12.87
C GLY A 274 -15.45 -1.81 -13.41
N VAL A 275 -14.64 -1.20 -12.56
CA VAL A 275 -13.77 -0.08 -12.96
C VAL A 275 -12.37 -0.18 -12.36
N ILE A 276 -11.36 -0.02 -13.22
CA ILE A 276 -9.97 0.12 -12.83
C ILE A 276 -9.53 1.56 -13.08
N ALA A 277 -9.04 2.22 -12.05
CA ALA A 277 -8.50 3.57 -12.13
C ALA A 277 -6.97 3.55 -12.05
N VAL A 278 -6.30 4.22 -12.99
CA VAL A 278 -4.85 4.42 -12.98
C VAL A 278 -4.51 5.89 -13.23
N GLY A 279 -3.58 6.44 -12.45
CA GLY A 279 -3.09 7.80 -12.58
C GLY A 279 -1.80 7.85 -13.40
N ASP A 280 -1.44 9.03 -13.92
CA ASP A 280 -0.20 9.20 -14.70
C ASP A 280 0.62 10.45 -14.34
N TYR A 281 1.82 10.56 -14.93
CA TYR A 281 2.75 11.67 -14.66
C TYR A 281 2.25 13.04 -15.12
N LYS A 282 1.19 13.12 -15.93
CA LYS A 282 0.59 14.38 -16.42
C LYS A 282 -0.65 14.81 -15.63
N GLY A 283 -0.97 14.10 -14.54
CA GLY A 283 -2.11 14.42 -13.69
C GLY A 283 -3.45 13.86 -14.19
N TYR A 284 -3.44 12.91 -15.13
CA TYR A 284 -4.68 12.28 -15.61
C TYR A 284 -4.99 10.99 -14.86
N LEU A 285 -6.25 10.87 -14.44
CA LEU A 285 -6.88 9.62 -14.04
C LEU A 285 -7.53 8.97 -15.26
N HIS A 286 -7.14 7.76 -15.58
CA HIS A 286 -7.74 6.93 -16.63
C HIS A 286 -8.63 5.89 -15.97
N LEU A 287 -9.84 5.73 -16.49
CA LEU A 287 -10.81 4.73 -16.04
C LEU A 287 -10.92 3.67 -17.14
N LEU A 288 -10.68 2.42 -16.76
CA LEU A 288 -10.78 1.25 -17.63
C LEU A 288 -11.90 0.34 -17.13
N ASP A 289 -12.57 -0.31 -18.05
CA ASP A 289 -13.49 -1.39 -17.74
C ASP A 289 -12.71 -2.59 -17.21
N SER A 290 -13.20 -3.21 -16.13
CA SER A 290 -12.51 -4.33 -15.49
C SER A 290 -12.60 -5.65 -16.29
N GLU A 291 -13.63 -5.79 -17.14
CA GLU A 291 -13.93 -6.99 -17.92
C GLU A 291 -13.04 -7.08 -19.16
N ASP A 292 -12.86 -5.99 -19.90
CA ASP A 292 -12.16 -6.00 -21.20
C ASP A 292 -11.01 -4.99 -21.35
N GLY A 293 -10.82 -4.10 -20.36
CA GLY A 293 -9.75 -3.10 -20.35
C GLY A 293 -9.97 -1.92 -21.31
N GLN A 294 -11.17 -1.74 -21.86
CA GLN A 294 -11.51 -0.57 -22.66
C GLN A 294 -11.57 0.70 -21.81
N PHE A 295 -11.35 1.86 -22.44
CA PHE A 295 -11.46 3.14 -21.73
C PHE A 295 -12.91 3.49 -21.49
N LEU A 296 -13.29 3.61 -20.22
CA LEU A 296 -14.57 4.19 -19.80
C LEU A 296 -14.50 5.72 -19.78
N GLY A 297 -13.32 6.28 -19.52
CA GLY A 297 -13.12 7.72 -19.52
C GLY A 297 -11.76 8.16 -19.02
N ARG A 298 -11.53 9.47 -19.06
CA ARG A 298 -10.32 10.11 -18.54
C ARG A 298 -10.64 11.47 -17.96
N ILE A 299 -10.07 11.77 -16.80
CA ILE A 299 -10.24 13.04 -16.10
C ILE A 299 -8.86 13.63 -15.79
N ARG A 300 -8.65 14.91 -16.06
CA ARG A 300 -7.44 15.61 -15.60
C ARG A 300 -7.69 16.19 -14.21
N LEU A 301 -6.98 15.70 -13.20
CA LEU A 301 -7.15 16.11 -11.81
C LEU A 301 -6.06 17.08 -11.34
N ASP A 302 -4.92 17.09 -12.03
CA ASP A 302 -3.82 17.99 -11.73
C ASP A 302 -2.95 18.29 -12.98
N THR A 303 -2.04 19.24 -12.83
CA THR A 303 -0.93 19.48 -13.77
C THR A 303 0.30 18.66 -13.43
N GLU A 304 0.46 18.29 -12.16
CA GLU A 304 1.54 17.42 -11.66
C GLU A 304 1.13 15.94 -11.65
N ALA A 305 2.09 15.04 -11.46
CA ALA A 305 1.84 13.60 -11.48
C ALA A 305 0.84 13.14 -10.41
N ILE A 306 -0.01 12.18 -10.75
CA ILE A 306 -0.76 11.41 -9.75
C ILE A 306 0.21 10.39 -9.13
N ILE A 307 0.24 10.32 -7.81
CA ILE A 307 1.17 9.47 -7.05
C ILE A 307 0.49 8.26 -6.42
N SER A 308 -0.79 8.37 -6.03
CA SER A 308 -1.52 7.24 -5.46
C SER A 308 -3.01 7.35 -5.68
N ILE A 309 -3.65 6.18 -5.70
CA ILE A 309 -5.10 6.02 -5.74
C ILE A 309 -5.49 5.11 -4.58
N THR A 310 -6.42 5.55 -3.75
CA THR A 310 -6.94 4.81 -2.59
C THR A 310 -8.44 4.59 -2.77
N PRO A 311 -8.88 3.37 -3.14
CA PRO A 311 -10.29 3.00 -3.10
C PRO A 311 -10.84 3.15 -1.67
N ALA A 312 -12.05 3.68 -1.54
CA ALA A 312 -12.64 4.02 -0.24
C ALA A 312 -14.03 3.41 -0.04
N LYS A 313 -14.85 3.41 -1.10
CA LYS A 313 -16.20 2.84 -1.17
C LYS A 313 -16.39 2.25 -2.57
N PRO A 314 -17.40 1.40 -2.82
CA PRO A 314 -17.67 0.86 -4.15
C PRO A 314 -17.77 1.91 -5.27
N ASP A 315 -18.21 3.13 -4.95
CA ASP A 315 -18.37 4.22 -5.91
C ASP A 315 -17.27 5.29 -5.82
N ARG A 316 -16.25 5.11 -4.97
CA ARG A 316 -15.35 6.21 -4.58
C ARG A 316 -13.91 5.82 -4.39
N LEU A 317 -13.05 6.67 -4.93
CA LEU A 317 -11.61 6.66 -4.72
C LEU A 317 -11.09 8.05 -4.32
N TYR A 318 -9.97 8.07 -3.60
CA TYR A 318 -9.19 9.27 -3.33
C TYR A 318 -7.91 9.24 -4.14
N VAL A 319 -7.63 10.32 -4.85
CA VAL A 319 -6.45 10.49 -5.70
C VAL A 319 -5.53 11.52 -5.06
N SER A 320 -4.27 11.17 -4.85
CA SER A 320 -3.24 12.15 -4.46
C SER A 320 -2.28 12.45 -5.61
N SER A 321 -1.81 13.69 -5.66
CA SER A 321 -0.84 14.16 -6.65
C SER A 321 0.42 14.74 -6.00
N GLU A 322 1.48 14.90 -6.80
CA GLU A 322 2.73 15.54 -6.38
C GLU A 322 2.53 16.99 -5.91
N SER A 323 1.44 17.66 -6.28
CA SER A 323 1.16 19.02 -5.81
C SER A 323 0.74 19.07 -4.33
N GLY A 324 0.52 17.94 -3.67
CA GLY A 324 -0.07 17.90 -2.33
C GLY A 324 -1.60 17.94 -2.31
N ARG A 325 -2.24 17.86 -3.48
CA ARG A 325 -3.71 17.77 -3.61
C ARG A 325 -4.18 16.35 -3.34
N VAL A 326 -5.33 16.25 -2.66
CA VAL A 326 -6.10 15.02 -2.52
C VAL A 326 -7.49 15.30 -3.08
N THR A 327 -7.91 14.53 -4.08
CA THR A 327 -9.18 14.70 -4.78
C THR A 327 -10.05 13.46 -4.57
N ALA A 328 -11.28 13.67 -4.11
CA ALA A 328 -12.28 12.60 -4.08
C ALA A 328 -12.91 12.47 -5.49
N VAL A 329 -12.91 11.27 -6.05
CA VAL A 329 -13.59 10.96 -7.31
C VAL A 329 -14.70 9.98 -7.01
N ARG A 330 -15.92 10.34 -7.40
CA ARG A 330 -17.11 9.50 -7.32
C ARG A 330 -17.50 9.05 -8.72
N LEU A 331 -17.67 7.75 -8.91
CA LEU A 331 -18.28 7.20 -10.11
C LEU A 331 -19.79 7.46 -10.05
N ALA A 332 -20.34 8.09 -11.08
CA ALA A 332 -21.79 8.18 -11.21
C ALA A 332 -22.32 6.78 -11.57
N SER A 333 -23.35 6.32 -10.88
CA SER A 333 -24.17 5.21 -11.37
C SER A 333 -24.76 5.64 -12.71
N ALA A 334 -24.65 4.80 -13.74
CA ALA A 334 -25.42 5.02 -14.96
C ALA A 334 -26.90 5.07 -14.57
N GLU A 335 -27.55 6.23 -14.75
CA GLU A 335 -29.00 6.28 -14.66
C GLU A 335 -29.53 5.31 -15.73
N GLN A 336 -30.26 4.28 -15.30
CA GLN A 336 -31.04 3.46 -16.20
C GLN A 336 -32.11 4.38 -16.80
N GLY A 337 -31.87 4.84 -18.03
CA GLY A 337 -32.86 5.55 -18.84
C GLY A 337 -33.97 4.62 -19.30
#